data_AF-R7C2R5-F1
#
_entry.id   AF-R7C2R5-F1
#
_cell.length_a   1.000
_cell.length_b   1.000
_cell.length_c   1.000
_cell.angle_alpha   90.00
_cell.angle_beta   90.00
_cell.angle_gamma   90.00
#
_symmetry.space_group_name_H-M   'P 1'
#
loop_
_entity.id
_entity.type
_entity.pdbx_description
1 polymer ?
#
loop_
_entity_poly.entity_id
_entity_poly.type
_entity_poly.pdbx_seq_one_letter_code
_entity_poly.pdbx_strand_id
1 'polypeptide(L)'
;MSAISIPTKPLATTLLPQPRKQGFTMIEIVLVLVLLGILAAVAIPKYFDLQKSGRVKVCEHNRAVIVSTIEKQETLARYSKDVGIFDYKSQTGAAASAQHILNDMYPAGQKETACPSGGIVTIKTTPAGNDKGFYFTAACSIHAPGSMIVTRTDGMAFVDWFKAAFHDPMDLGSYKSLTDLFVRGTGAELDSEAGKYKTTLTAVVAGAMANAGLDVSNVIWRISREGWRGCRYGKSCRGTIDILLADKADVNVSNKDHRIDATKFSLTVIYDANGKATFETSETQTKALLEVKNEKNPGKNKYWVLNGVK
;
A
#
# COMPACT_ATOMS: atom_id res chain seq x y z
N MET A 1 -29.62 -32.00 -90.20
CA MET A 1 -28.31 -31.32 -90.26
C MET A 1 -27.45 -31.83 -89.12
N SER A 2 -26.22 -32.21 -89.44
CA SER A 2 -25.39 -33.19 -88.74
C SER A 2 -25.01 -32.87 -87.30
N ALA A 3 -25.03 -33.92 -86.46
CA ALA A 3 -24.40 -33.92 -85.15
C ALA A 3 -22.87 -33.88 -85.31
N ILE A 4 -22.24 -32.87 -84.74
CA ILE A 4 -20.77 -32.72 -84.67
C ILE A 4 -20.26 -33.64 -83.55
N SER A 5 -19.54 -34.70 -83.93
CA SER A 5 -18.81 -35.57 -83.02
C SER A 5 -17.45 -34.96 -82.68
N ILE A 6 -17.22 -34.63 -81.41
CA ILE A 6 -15.93 -34.12 -80.93
C ILE A 6 -15.04 -35.31 -80.56
N PRO A 7 -13.81 -35.41 -81.09
CA PRO A 7 -12.87 -36.47 -80.70
C PRO A 7 -12.26 -36.17 -79.32
N THR A 8 -12.36 -37.12 -78.39
CA THR A 8 -11.67 -37.07 -77.09
C THR A 8 -10.26 -37.62 -77.24
N LYS A 9 -9.24 -36.75 -77.14
CA LYS A 9 -7.86 -37.19 -76.89
C LYS A 9 -7.73 -37.65 -75.43
N PRO A 10 -7.08 -38.80 -75.14
CA PRO A 10 -6.85 -39.23 -73.77
C PRO A 10 -5.85 -38.28 -73.10
N LEU A 11 -6.23 -37.74 -71.95
CA LEU A 11 -5.43 -36.81 -71.17
C LEU A 11 -4.26 -37.59 -70.54
N ALA A 12 -3.05 -37.38 -71.05
CA ALA A 12 -1.85 -37.90 -70.41
C ALA A 12 -1.76 -37.31 -68.99
N THR A 13 -1.87 -38.19 -67.98
CA THR A 13 -1.75 -37.81 -66.57
C THR A 13 -0.29 -37.48 -66.27
N THR A 14 0.07 -36.21 -66.42
CA THR A 14 1.34 -35.68 -65.92
C THR A 14 1.30 -35.71 -64.40
N LEU A 15 2.02 -36.66 -63.79
CA LEU A 15 2.18 -36.74 -62.33
C LEU A 15 2.97 -35.50 -61.87
N LEU A 16 2.26 -34.50 -61.34
CA LEU A 16 2.90 -33.34 -60.71
C LEU A 16 3.69 -33.82 -59.48
N PRO A 17 4.94 -33.38 -59.28
CA PRO A 17 5.75 -33.78 -58.14
C PRO A 17 5.07 -33.30 -56.85
N GLN A 18 4.72 -34.24 -55.97
CA GLN A 18 4.14 -33.88 -54.68
C GLN A 18 5.17 -33.13 -53.83
N PRO A 19 4.79 -31.99 -53.20
CA PRO A 19 5.67 -31.32 -52.26
C PRO A 19 5.99 -32.29 -51.13
N ARG A 20 7.28 -32.55 -50.89
CA ARG A 20 7.74 -33.40 -49.80
C ARG A 20 7.18 -32.82 -48.50
N LYS A 21 6.34 -33.57 -47.80
CA LYS A 21 5.91 -33.22 -46.44
C LYS A 21 7.17 -33.22 -45.57
N GLN A 22 7.72 -32.04 -45.28
CA GLN A 22 8.73 -31.86 -44.24
C GLN A 22 8.05 -32.15 -42.91
N GLY A 23 8.16 -33.39 -42.44
CA GLY A 23 7.75 -33.76 -41.09
C GLY A 23 8.70 -33.12 -40.07
N PHE A 24 8.17 -32.74 -38.91
CA PHE A 24 8.98 -32.31 -37.78
C PHE A 24 10.01 -33.38 -37.43
N THR A 25 11.25 -32.96 -37.19
CA THR A 25 12.31 -33.89 -36.80
C THR A 25 12.18 -34.24 -35.31
N MET A 26 12.59 -35.46 -34.92
CA MET A 26 12.61 -35.84 -33.50
C MET A 26 13.49 -34.89 -32.68
N ILE A 27 14.62 -34.44 -33.25
CA ILE A 27 15.54 -33.52 -32.58
C ILE A 27 14.89 -32.15 -32.30
N GLU A 28 14.03 -31.68 -33.20
CA GLU A 28 13.35 -30.40 -33.03
C GLU A 28 12.34 -30.43 -31.89
N ILE A 29 11.58 -31.51 -31.75
CA ILE A 29 10.70 -31.70 -30.59
C ILE A 29 11.50 -31.82 -29.29
N VAL A 30 12.61 -32.56 -29.28
CA VAL A 30 13.46 -32.70 -28.09
C VAL A 30 14.03 -31.34 -27.69
N LEU A 31 14.56 -30.55 -28.63
CA LEU A 31 15.12 -29.23 -28.35
C LEU A 31 14.07 -28.27 -27.80
N VAL A 32 12.86 -28.27 -28.35
CA VAL A 32 11.75 -27.45 -27.84
C VAL A 32 11.39 -27.85 -26.41
N LEU A 33 11.30 -29.15 -26.10
CA LEU A 33 11.02 -29.62 -24.73
C LEU A 33 12.12 -29.22 -23.74
N VAL A 34 13.39 -29.29 -24.16
CA VAL A 34 14.52 -28.85 -23.33
C VAL A 34 14.43 -27.34 -23.05
N LEU A 35 14.15 -26.51 -24.06
CA LEU A 35 14.00 -25.07 -23.89
C LEU A 35 12.81 -24.72 -22.98
N LEU A 36 11.67 -25.38 -23.15
CA LEU A 36 10.52 -25.21 -22.26
C LEU A 36 10.85 -25.64 -20.82
N GLY A 37 11.64 -26.69 -20.64
CA GLY A 37 12.11 -27.13 -19.33
C GLY A 37 12.95 -26.08 -18.61
N ILE A 38 13.90 -25.44 -19.32
CA ILE A 38 14.75 -24.38 -18.74
C ILE A 38 13.90 -23.15 -18.39
N LEU A 39 13.01 -22.72 -19.28
CA LEU A 39 12.13 -21.57 -19.03
C LEU A 39 11.20 -21.82 -17.84
N ALA A 40 10.63 -23.02 -17.73
CA ALA A 40 9.77 -23.41 -16.62
C ALA A 40 10.53 -23.38 -15.28
N ALA A 41 11.76 -23.92 -15.24
CA ALA A 41 12.58 -23.96 -14.03
C ALA A 41 12.87 -22.56 -13.45
N VAL A 42 13.06 -21.55 -14.30
CA VAL A 42 13.30 -20.16 -13.88
C VAL A 42 12.01 -19.39 -13.61
N ALA A 43 10.98 -19.59 -14.44
CA ALA A 43 9.74 -18.80 -14.36
C ALA A 43 8.82 -19.23 -13.21
N ILE A 44 8.72 -20.52 -12.92
CA ILE A 44 7.78 -21.07 -11.93
C ILE A 44 8.05 -20.53 -10.51
N PRO A 45 9.28 -20.53 -9.97
CA PRO A 45 9.54 -20.00 -8.62
C PRO A 45 9.14 -18.52 -8.50
N LYS A 46 9.53 -17.71 -9.50
CA LYS A 46 9.20 -16.29 -9.56
C LYS A 46 7.68 -16.05 -9.63
N TYR A 47 6.95 -16.90 -10.36
CA TYR A 47 5.51 -16.82 -10.44
C TYR A 47 4.84 -17.05 -9.07
N PHE A 48 5.30 -18.05 -8.30
CA PHE A 48 4.80 -18.29 -6.95
C PHE A 48 5.09 -17.12 -5.99
N ASP A 49 6.27 -16.51 -6.07
CA ASP A 49 6.61 -15.32 -5.27
C ASP A 49 5.72 -14.12 -5.60
N LEU A 50 5.44 -13.89 -6.89
CA LEU A 50 4.53 -12.84 -7.33
C LEU A 50 3.10 -13.10 -6.87
N GLN A 51 2.61 -14.34 -6.97
CA GLN A 51 1.28 -14.68 -6.44
C GLN A 51 1.19 -14.46 -4.94
N LYS A 52 2.19 -14.91 -4.16
CA LYS A 52 2.22 -14.73 -2.71
C LYS A 52 2.20 -13.24 -2.35
N SER A 53 3.04 -12.45 -3.00
CA SER A 53 3.08 -10.99 -2.81
C SER A 53 1.77 -10.32 -3.22
N GLY A 54 1.11 -10.81 -4.27
CA GLY A 54 -0.20 -10.32 -4.71
C GLY A 54 -1.30 -10.59 -3.68
N ARG A 55 -1.36 -11.81 -3.12
CA ARG A 55 -2.34 -12.16 -2.08
C ARG A 55 -2.18 -11.32 -0.81
N VAL A 56 -0.93 -11.01 -0.42
CA VAL A 56 -0.63 -10.09 0.69
C VAL A 56 -1.22 -8.72 0.39
N LYS A 57 -0.90 -8.12 -0.77
CA LYS A 57 -1.40 -6.80 -1.16
C LYS A 57 -2.91 -6.69 -1.26
N VAL A 58 -3.57 -7.72 -1.78
CA VAL A 58 -5.05 -7.75 -1.85
C VAL A 58 -5.64 -7.85 -0.45
N CYS A 59 -5.07 -8.67 0.43
CA CYS A 59 -5.51 -8.76 1.82
C CYS A 59 -5.33 -7.43 2.54
N GLU A 60 -4.19 -6.76 2.37
CA GLU A 60 -3.93 -5.42 2.89
C GLU A 60 -5.02 -4.46 2.40
N HIS A 61 -5.19 -4.35 1.07
CA HIS A 61 -6.19 -3.47 0.46
C HIS A 61 -7.61 -3.70 1.02
N ASN A 62 -8.07 -4.96 1.04
CA ASN A 62 -9.38 -5.32 1.55
C ASN A 62 -9.57 -4.88 3.01
N ARG A 63 -8.53 -5.04 3.84
CA ARG A 63 -8.57 -4.62 5.25
C ARG A 63 -8.71 -3.10 5.41
N ALA A 64 -8.10 -2.28 4.55
CA ALA A 64 -8.37 -0.84 4.57
C ALA A 64 -9.75 -0.48 4.06
N VAL A 65 -10.23 -1.11 2.99
CA VAL A 65 -11.59 -0.86 2.51
C VAL A 65 -12.61 -1.16 3.63
N ILE A 66 -12.39 -2.24 4.39
CA ILE A 66 -13.20 -2.58 5.57
C ILE A 66 -13.15 -1.45 6.60
N VAL A 67 -11.96 -1.03 7.05
CA VAL A 67 -11.82 0.02 8.08
C VAL A 67 -12.39 1.35 7.61
N SER A 68 -12.09 1.79 6.38
CA SER A 68 -12.64 3.03 5.81
C SER A 68 -14.18 3.02 5.71
N THR A 69 -14.78 1.86 5.42
CA THR A 69 -16.24 1.72 5.39
C THR A 69 -16.83 1.84 6.79
N ILE A 70 -16.19 1.22 7.79
CA ILE A 70 -16.57 1.33 9.20
C ILE A 70 -16.51 2.79 9.66
N GLU A 71 -15.39 3.46 9.45
CA GLU A 71 -15.21 4.88 9.82
C GLU A 71 -16.23 5.78 9.13
N LYS A 72 -16.52 5.54 7.85
CA LYS A 72 -17.52 6.31 7.11
C LYS A 72 -18.92 6.14 7.71
N GLN A 73 -19.32 4.91 8.03
CA GLN A 73 -20.63 4.67 8.66
C GLN A 73 -20.70 5.22 10.08
N GLU A 74 -19.63 5.10 10.87
CA GLU A 74 -19.54 5.72 12.19
C GLU A 74 -19.69 7.25 12.09
N THR A 75 -18.95 7.89 11.18
CA THR A 75 -19.00 9.34 10.95
C THR A 75 -20.41 9.79 10.57
N LEU A 76 -21.08 9.05 9.68
CA LEU A 76 -22.46 9.33 9.30
C LEU A 76 -23.42 9.22 10.49
N ALA A 77 -23.25 8.22 11.36
CA ALA A 77 -24.07 8.06 12.56
C ALA A 77 -23.82 9.17 13.61
N ARG A 78 -22.60 9.70 13.69
CA ARG A 78 -22.27 10.86 14.54
C ARG A 78 -22.94 12.15 14.04
N TYR A 79 -23.02 12.34 12.72
CA TYR A 79 -23.64 13.51 12.11
C TYR A 79 -25.17 13.43 12.11
N SER A 80 -25.73 12.28 11.74
CA SER A 80 -27.17 12.07 11.63
C SER A 80 -27.66 11.07 12.67
N LYS A 81 -28.15 11.59 13.80
CA LYS A 81 -28.55 10.81 14.98
C LYS A 81 -29.70 9.82 14.74
N ASP A 82 -30.45 10.00 13.65
CA ASP A 82 -31.65 9.22 13.35
C ASP A 82 -31.40 8.05 12.38
N VAL A 83 -30.18 7.92 11.86
CA VAL A 83 -29.86 6.94 10.81
C VAL A 83 -29.69 5.52 11.36
N GLY A 84 -29.36 5.35 12.64
CA GLY A 84 -29.37 4.04 13.31
C GLY A 84 -28.44 2.96 12.74
N ILE A 85 -27.57 3.29 11.77
CA ILE A 85 -26.69 2.34 11.06
C ILE A 85 -25.50 1.91 11.92
N PHE A 86 -25.06 2.73 12.88
CA PHE A 86 -23.86 2.47 13.68
C PHE A 86 -24.02 2.94 15.13
N ASP A 87 -23.75 2.07 16.10
CA ASP A 87 -23.71 2.45 17.52
C ASP A 87 -22.32 2.95 17.91
N TYR A 88 -22.14 4.27 17.94
CA TYR A 88 -20.88 4.93 18.33
C TYR A 88 -20.83 5.31 19.82
N LYS A 89 -21.86 4.98 20.63
CA LYS A 89 -21.99 5.46 22.01
C LYS A 89 -21.27 4.57 23.02
N SER A 90 -21.00 3.32 22.66
CA SER A 90 -20.32 2.35 23.52
C SER A 90 -19.30 1.54 22.72
N GLN A 91 -18.24 1.06 23.39
CA GLN A 91 -17.23 0.24 22.73
C GLN A 91 -17.84 -1.06 22.20
N THR A 92 -18.74 -1.68 22.96
CA THR A 92 -19.44 -2.91 22.58
C THR A 92 -20.33 -2.69 21.36
N GLY A 93 -21.09 -1.59 21.33
CA GLY A 93 -21.93 -1.23 20.19
C GLY A 93 -21.14 -0.92 18.94
N ALA A 94 -20.02 -0.21 19.09
CA ALA A 94 -19.11 0.12 18.00
C ALA A 94 -18.48 -1.13 17.42
N ALA A 95 -18.03 -2.06 18.28
CA ALA A 95 -17.50 -3.35 17.85
C ALA A 95 -18.54 -4.21 17.13
N ALA A 96 -19.78 -4.26 17.64
CA ALA A 96 -20.87 -5.01 17.01
C ALA A 96 -21.24 -4.44 15.64
N SER A 97 -21.36 -3.11 15.53
CA SER A 97 -21.66 -2.42 14.27
C SER A 97 -20.56 -2.64 13.24
N ALA A 98 -19.29 -2.52 13.65
CA ALA A 98 -18.15 -2.78 12.77
C ALA A 98 -18.08 -4.24 12.31
N GLN A 99 -18.44 -5.20 13.17
CA GLN A 99 -18.51 -6.61 12.81
C GLN A 99 -19.67 -6.89 11.82
N HIS A 100 -20.81 -6.21 11.97
CA HIS A 100 -21.91 -6.30 11.00
C HIS A 100 -21.45 -5.84 9.61
N ILE A 101 -20.75 -4.71 9.52
CA ILE A 101 -20.20 -4.20 8.26
C ILE A 101 -19.25 -5.21 7.62
N LEU A 102 -18.36 -5.83 8.41
CA LEU A 102 -17.47 -6.86 7.90
C LEU A 102 -18.24 -8.04 7.31
N ASN A 103 -19.30 -8.50 7.99
CA ASN A 103 -20.14 -9.61 7.53
C ASN A 103 -20.95 -9.24 6.28
N ASP A 104 -21.40 -8.00 6.15
CA ASP A 104 -22.10 -7.50 4.96
C ASP A 104 -21.16 -7.43 3.75
N MET A 105 -19.93 -6.96 3.96
CA MET A 105 -18.91 -6.87 2.91
C MET A 105 -18.39 -8.23 2.47
N TYR A 106 -18.30 -9.19 3.40
CA TYR A 106 -17.77 -10.53 3.13
C TYR A 106 -18.68 -11.60 3.76
N PRO A 107 -19.83 -11.90 3.12
CA PRO A 107 -20.79 -12.86 3.66
C PRO A 107 -20.22 -14.28 3.72
N ALA A 108 -20.58 -15.01 4.78
CA ALA A 108 -20.19 -16.40 4.92
C ALA A 108 -20.70 -17.24 3.73
N GLY A 109 -19.80 -18.04 3.12
CA GLY A 109 -20.14 -18.94 2.02
C GLY A 109 -20.02 -18.35 0.61
N GLN A 110 -19.65 -17.07 0.47
CA GLN A 110 -19.29 -16.50 -0.84
C GLN A 110 -17.82 -16.75 -1.20
N LYS A 111 -17.52 -16.70 -2.51
CA LYS A 111 -16.14 -16.91 -3.03
C LYS A 111 -15.20 -15.75 -2.70
N GLU A 112 -15.74 -14.58 -2.37
CA GLU A 112 -14.99 -13.39 -2.02
C GLU A 112 -14.52 -13.49 -0.56
N THR A 113 -13.22 -13.72 -0.38
CA THR A 113 -12.62 -13.74 0.95
C THR A 113 -11.91 -12.42 1.23
N ALA A 114 -12.07 -11.91 2.45
CA ALA A 114 -11.34 -10.74 2.91
C ALA A 114 -9.81 -10.94 2.82
N CYS A 115 -9.34 -12.19 3.01
CA CYS A 115 -7.96 -12.60 2.78
C CYS A 115 -7.88 -13.72 1.72
N PRO A 116 -7.26 -13.47 0.55
CA PRO A 116 -7.07 -14.48 -0.49
C PRO A 116 -6.19 -15.68 -0.09
N SER A 117 -5.45 -15.56 1.02
CA SER A 117 -4.66 -16.66 1.60
C SER A 117 -5.47 -17.56 2.54
N GLY A 118 -6.78 -17.33 2.69
CA GLY A 118 -7.65 -18.07 3.60
C GLY A 118 -7.59 -17.61 5.06
N GLY A 119 -7.02 -16.43 5.31
CA GLY A 119 -6.94 -15.86 6.65
C GLY A 119 -8.29 -15.34 7.13
N ILE A 120 -8.52 -15.41 8.44
CA ILE A 120 -9.69 -14.83 9.07
C ILE A 120 -9.39 -13.36 9.34
N VAL A 121 -10.27 -12.48 8.91
CA VAL A 121 -10.20 -11.05 9.25
C VAL A 121 -11.12 -10.80 10.45
N THR A 122 -10.60 -10.13 11.46
CA THR A 122 -11.35 -9.74 12.66
C THR A 122 -11.25 -8.24 12.87
N ILE A 123 -12.31 -7.63 13.39
CA ILE A 123 -12.26 -6.21 13.77
C ILE A 123 -11.85 -6.09 15.22
N LYS A 124 -10.81 -5.30 15.49
CA LYS A 124 -10.48 -4.79 16.81
C LYS A 124 -10.98 -3.36 16.94
N THR A 125 -11.60 -3.06 18.07
CA THR A 125 -12.12 -1.74 18.41
C THR A 125 -11.40 -1.24 19.66
N THR A 126 -10.65 -0.15 19.52
CA THR A 126 -9.83 0.43 20.60
C THR A 126 -10.37 1.81 20.98
N PRO A 127 -10.57 2.12 22.27
CA PRO A 127 -10.99 3.46 22.68
C PRO A 127 -9.92 4.50 22.33
N ALA A 128 -10.33 5.63 21.76
CA ALA A 128 -9.43 6.74 21.39
C ALA A 128 -9.06 7.67 22.57
N GLY A 129 -9.30 7.22 23.81
CA GLY A 129 -9.26 8.03 25.03
C GLY A 129 -10.65 8.57 25.41
N ASN A 130 -10.72 9.34 26.50
CA ASN A 130 -11.99 9.87 27.00
C ASN A 130 -12.60 10.81 25.94
N ASP A 131 -13.79 10.44 25.45
CA ASP A 131 -14.65 11.20 24.53
C ASP A 131 -14.20 11.36 23.06
N LYS A 132 -13.16 10.66 22.62
CA LYS A 132 -12.64 10.77 21.22
C LYS A 132 -13.14 9.69 20.25
N GLY A 133 -14.06 8.82 20.67
CA GLY A 133 -14.59 7.75 19.83
C GLY A 133 -13.73 6.49 19.84
N PHE A 134 -13.75 5.74 18.73
CA PHE A 134 -13.10 4.44 18.62
C PHE A 134 -12.23 4.35 17.39
N TYR A 135 -11.10 3.68 17.54
CA TYR A 135 -10.24 3.27 16.45
C TYR A 135 -10.63 1.85 16.01
N PHE A 136 -10.77 1.65 14.71
CA PHE A 136 -11.09 0.34 14.15
C PHE A 136 -9.90 -0.25 13.42
N THR A 137 -9.82 -1.57 13.47
CA THR A 137 -8.67 -2.28 12.96
C THR A 137 -9.13 -3.61 12.42
N ALA A 138 -9.05 -3.82 11.11
CA ALA A 138 -9.21 -5.14 10.53
C ALA A 138 -7.89 -5.91 10.68
N ALA A 139 -7.77 -6.85 11.61
CA ALA A 139 -6.60 -7.71 11.74
C ALA A 139 -6.79 -8.99 10.91
N CYS A 140 -5.77 -9.48 10.22
CA CYS A 140 -5.82 -10.79 9.57
C CYS A 140 -5.01 -11.81 10.37
N SER A 141 -5.52 -13.03 10.50
CA SER A 141 -4.83 -14.12 11.20
C SER A 141 -3.56 -14.62 10.49
N ILE A 142 -3.41 -14.35 9.19
CA ILE A 142 -2.26 -14.78 8.38
C ILE A 142 -1.33 -13.61 8.06
N HIS A 143 -1.87 -12.41 7.85
CA HIS A 143 -1.08 -11.22 7.48
C HIS A 143 -1.19 -10.15 8.58
N ALA A 144 -0.06 -9.77 9.18
CA ALA A 144 0.06 -8.73 10.21
C ALA A 144 -0.94 -8.87 11.40
N PRO A 145 -0.90 -9.98 12.16
CA PRO A 145 -1.84 -10.23 13.24
C PRO A 145 -1.72 -9.19 14.35
N GLY A 146 -2.83 -8.51 14.65
CA GLY A 146 -2.94 -7.57 15.77
C GLY A 146 -2.45 -6.16 15.51
N SER A 147 -2.15 -5.81 14.27
CA SER A 147 -1.79 -4.46 13.83
C SER A 147 -3.02 -3.56 13.64
N MET A 148 -2.99 -2.32 14.16
CA MET A 148 -3.90 -1.22 13.94
C MET A 148 -3.74 -0.61 12.56
N ILE A 149 -4.80 -0.57 11.77
CA ILE A 149 -4.74 -0.03 10.41
C ILE A 149 -4.75 1.49 10.47
N VAL A 150 -3.74 2.08 9.85
CA VAL A 150 -3.70 3.52 9.60
C VAL A 150 -4.42 3.78 8.28
N THR A 151 -5.45 4.60 8.31
CA THR A 151 -6.15 5.08 7.11
C THR A 151 -5.81 6.55 6.88
N ARG A 152 -6.22 7.09 5.72
CA ARG A 152 -6.11 8.53 5.45
C ARG A 152 -6.92 9.34 6.47
N THR A 153 -8.11 8.88 6.82
CA THR A 153 -9.07 9.57 7.70
C THR A 153 -8.85 9.33 9.19
N ASP A 154 -8.13 8.27 9.56
CA ASP A 154 -7.80 7.92 10.94
C ASP A 154 -6.29 7.69 11.11
N GLY A 155 -5.54 8.79 10.95
CA GLY A 155 -4.08 8.82 11.01
C GLY A 155 -3.49 9.03 12.41
N MET A 156 -4.31 9.23 13.44
CA MET A 156 -3.83 9.70 14.75
C MET A 156 -2.93 8.70 15.46
N ALA A 157 -3.15 7.39 15.30
CA ALA A 157 -2.26 6.39 15.87
C ALA A 157 -0.86 6.39 15.24
N PHE A 158 -0.75 6.73 13.94
CA PHE A 158 0.55 6.99 13.31
C PHE A 158 1.24 8.17 13.98
N VAL A 159 0.50 9.27 14.17
CA VAL A 159 1.01 10.52 14.76
C VAL A 159 1.47 10.30 16.20
N ASP A 160 0.68 9.59 17.01
CA ASP A 160 0.99 9.32 18.41
C ASP A 160 2.18 8.38 18.55
N TRP A 161 2.27 7.34 17.71
CA TRP A 161 3.46 6.51 17.61
C TRP A 161 4.68 7.33 17.22
N PHE A 162 4.57 8.20 16.20
CA PHE A 162 5.70 8.99 15.74
C PHE A 162 6.24 9.91 16.84
N LYS A 163 5.35 10.54 17.62
CA LYS A 163 5.72 11.37 18.78
C LYS A 163 6.43 10.56 19.86
N ALA A 164 5.93 9.36 20.17
CA ALA A 164 6.54 8.48 21.17
C ALA A 164 7.93 8.02 20.71
N ALA A 165 8.03 7.56 19.46
CA ALA A 165 9.28 7.07 18.87
C ALA A 165 10.29 8.17 18.54
N PHE A 166 9.92 9.45 18.64
CA PHE A 166 10.71 10.56 18.08
C PHE A 166 12.12 10.66 18.68
N HIS A 167 12.24 10.38 19.98
CA HIS A 167 13.50 10.38 20.71
C HIS A 167 14.08 8.98 20.96
N ASP A 168 13.31 7.94 20.66
CA ASP A 168 13.73 6.57 20.92
C ASP A 168 14.93 6.19 20.04
N PRO A 169 15.86 5.37 20.56
CA PRO A 169 16.97 4.84 19.77
C PRO A 169 16.45 4.05 18.56
N MET A 170 16.85 4.45 17.36
CA MET A 170 16.50 3.79 16.12
C MET A 170 17.68 3.86 15.15
N ASP A 171 18.16 2.70 14.69
CA ASP A 171 19.31 2.65 13.80
C ASP A 171 18.91 3.02 12.36
N LEU A 172 19.02 4.31 12.06
CA LEU A 172 18.73 4.93 10.78
C LEU A 172 20.05 5.21 10.04
N GLY A 173 20.97 4.23 10.10
CA GLY A 173 22.31 4.30 9.50
C GLY A 173 23.19 5.34 10.20
N SER A 174 23.48 6.45 9.51
CA SER A 174 24.22 7.59 10.07
C SER A 174 23.45 8.34 11.15
N TYR A 175 22.13 8.14 11.22
CA TYR A 175 21.27 8.74 12.23
C TYR A 175 20.88 7.72 13.30
N LYS A 176 20.84 8.11 14.57
CA LYS A 176 20.54 7.20 15.70
C LYS A 176 19.15 7.35 16.30
N SER A 177 18.33 8.24 15.75
CA SER A 177 16.92 8.41 16.10
C SER A 177 16.21 9.24 15.04
N LEU A 178 14.87 9.30 15.12
CA LEU A 178 14.07 10.22 14.29
C LEU A 178 14.44 11.68 14.56
N THR A 179 14.73 12.01 15.83
CA THR A 179 15.29 13.32 16.19
C THR A 179 16.56 13.61 15.40
N ASP A 180 17.53 12.70 15.36
CA ASP A 180 18.80 12.94 14.66
C ASP A 180 18.58 13.12 13.14
N LEU A 181 17.69 12.31 12.56
CA LEU A 181 17.30 12.40 11.15
C LEU A 181 16.62 13.75 10.83
N PHE A 182 15.57 14.13 11.56
CA PHE A 182 14.75 15.30 11.23
C PHE A 182 15.36 16.62 11.72
N VAL A 183 16.08 16.62 12.84
CA VAL A 183 16.72 17.83 13.38
C VAL A 183 18.05 18.09 12.70
N ARG A 184 18.90 17.07 12.55
CA ARG A 184 20.29 17.24 12.10
C ARG A 184 20.51 16.86 10.64
N GLY A 185 19.63 16.07 10.05
CA GLY A 185 19.73 15.65 8.66
C GLY A 185 19.56 16.79 7.64
N THR A 186 20.19 16.65 6.48
CA THR A 186 20.18 17.63 5.40
C THR A 186 19.00 17.46 4.44
N GLY A 187 18.40 16.27 4.35
CA GLY A 187 17.29 15.96 3.45
C GLY A 187 16.19 15.14 4.10
N ALA A 188 15.77 15.55 5.31
CA ALA A 188 14.89 14.82 6.22
C ALA A 188 13.48 14.52 5.66
N GLU A 189 13.42 13.53 4.78
CA GLU A 189 12.24 13.00 4.14
C GLU A 189 12.24 11.47 4.23
N LEU A 190 11.10 10.90 4.57
CA LEU A 190 10.84 9.47 4.53
C LEU A 190 9.58 9.24 3.69
N ASP A 191 9.76 8.59 2.55
CA ASP A 191 8.67 8.23 1.63
C ASP A 191 8.38 6.72 1.78
N SER A 192 7.13 6.33 2.02
CA SER A 192 6.74 4.93 2.29
C SER A 192 7.20 3.95 1.20
N GLU A 193 7.10 4.35 -0.06
CA GLU A 193 7.44 3.51 -1.21
C GLU A 193 8.96 3.44 -1.51
N ALA A 194 9.78 4.22 -0.79
CA ALA A 194 11.24 4.09 -0.83
C ALA A 194 11.73 2.83 -0.08
N GLY A 195 10.86 2.17 0.71
CA GLY A 195 11.12 1.01 1.56
C GLY A 195 11.43 -0.31 0.86
N LYS A 196 11.73 -0.32 -0.46
CA LYS A 196 11.86 -1.56 -1.25
C LYS A 196 12.97 -2.50 -0.76
N TYR A 197 13.98 -1.98 -0.05
CA TYR A 197 15.01 -2.79 0.61
C TYR A 197 14.93 -2.61 2.12
N LYS A 198 15.09 -3.71 2.88
CA LYS A 198 15.01 -3.72 4.35
C LYS A 198 16.00 -2.77 5.05
N THR A 199 17.06 -2.36 4.35
CA THR A 199 18.14 -1.50 4.87
C THR A 199 17.91 0.00 4.63
N THR A 200 16.83 0.41 3.94
CA THR A 200 16.53 1.84 3.78
C THR A 200 15.96 2.41 5.07
N LEU A 201 16.18 3.71 5.31
CA LEU A 201 15.67 4.42 6.49
C LEU A 201 14.16 4.24 6.64
N THR A 202 13.41 4.44 5.55
CA THR A 202 11.96 4.20 5.52
C THR A 202 11.60 2.78 5.91
N ALA A 203 12.33 1.75 5.45
CA ALA A 203 12.00 0.37 5.78
C ALA A 203 12.20 0.06 7.27
N VAL A 204 13.21 0.65 7.91
CA VAL A 204 13.42 0.54 9.37
C VAL A 204 12.26 1.20 10.12
N VAL A 205 11.86 2.40 9.73
CA VAL A 205 10.73 3.14 10.33
C VAL A 205 9.42 2.38 10.13
N ALA A 206 9.17 1.83 8.94
CA ALA A 206 8.02 0.98 8.66
C ALA A 206 8.00 -0.31 9.51
N GLY A 207 9.17 -0.93 9.71
CA GLY A 207 9.31 -2.07 10.61
C GLY A 207 9.04 -1.72 12.07
N ALA A 208 9.50 -0.56 12.53
CA ALA A 208 9.22 -0.06 13.87
C ALA A 208 7.72 0.24 14.09
N MET A 209 7.04 0.79 13.08
CA MET A 209 5.58 0.94 13.08
C MET A 209 4.89 -0.42 13.18
N ALA A 210 5.28 -1.39 12.35
CA ALA A 210 4.71 -2.74 12.39
C ALA A 210 4.93 -3.43 13.75
N ASN A 211 6.10 -3.26 14.37
CA ASN A 211 6.41 -3.79 15.70
C ASN A 211 5.60 -3.11 16.81
N ALA A 212 5.26 -1.83 16.63
CA ALA A 212 4.32 -1.11 17.49
C ALA A 212 2.86 -1.49 17.21
N GLY A 213 2.63 -2.43 16.29
CA GLY A 213 1.30 -2.86 15.90
C GLY A 213 0.59 -1.82 15.05
N LEU A 214 1.28 -1.09 14.18
CA LEU A 214 0.66 -0.23 13.16
C LEU A 214 0.79 -0.87 11.78
N ASP A 215 -0.32 -0.95 11.07
CA ASP A 215 -0.41 -1.35 9.68
C ASP A 215 -0.63 -0.12 8.80
N VAL A 216 0.44 0.32 8.17
CA VAL A 216 0.48 1.44 7.23
C VAL A 216 0.50 0.98 5.78
N SER A 217 0.23 -0.31 5.51
CA SER A 217 0.34 -0.89 4.16
C SER A 217 -0.65 -0.28 3.16
N ASN A 218 -1.77 0.24 3.66
CA ASN A 218 -2.88 0.77 2.88
C ASN A 218 -2.86 2.26 2.61
N VAL A 219 -1.93 2.96 3.25
CA VAL A 219 -1.68 4.36 3.00
C VAL A 219 -0.32 4.51 2.33
N ILE A 220 -0.25 5.38 1.34
CA ILE A 220 1.02 5.99 0.99
C ILE A 220 1.25 7.11 2.00
N TRP A 221 2.43 7.10 2.62
CA TRP A 221 2.77 8.10 3.63
C TRP A 221 4.09 8.77 3.31
N ARG A 222 4.17 10.04 3.67
CA ARG A 222 5.40 10.81 3.62
C ARG A 222 5.57 11.56 4.92
N ILE A 223 6.76 11.44 5.51
CA ILE A 223 7.18 12.28 6.63
C ILE A 223 8.23 13.23 6.07
N SER A 224 7.97 14.52 6.13
CA SER A 224 8.90 15.54 5.62
C SER A 224 9.08 16.67 6.60
N ARG A 225 10.28 17.20 6.62
CA ARG A 225 10.62 18.36 7.40
C ARG A 225 10.22 19.65 6.70
N GLU A 226 9.43 20.47 7.39
CA GLU A 226 9.08 21.82 6.94
C GLU A 226 9.67 22.87 7.89
N GLY A 227 10.37 23.86 7.33
CA GLY A 227 10.83 25.07 8.04
C GLY A 227 11.51 24.82 9.40
N TRP A 228 12.84 24.70 9.41
CA TRP A 228 13.62 24.63 10.66
C TRP A 228 14.41 25.91 10.89
N ARG A 229 14.20 26.55 12.04
CA ARG A 229 14.99 27.72 12.47
C ARG A 229 15.81 27.33 13.72
N GLY A 230 17.13 27.26 13.57
CA GLY A 230 18.07 27.35 14.70
C GLY A 230 18.40 26.08 15.48
N CYS A 231 17.95 24.87 15.11
CA CYS A 231 18.17 23.68 15.95
C CYS A 231 19.45 22.87 15.64
N ARG A 232 20.64 23.48 15.59
CA ARG A 232 21.88 22.65 15.50
C ARG A 232 22.15 21.82 16.76
N TYR A 233 21.64 22.25 17.92
CA TYR A 233 21.92 21.64 19.22
C TYR A 233 20.70 21.06 19.94
N GLY A 234 19.51 21.10 19.32
CA GLY A 234 18.27 20.55 19.92
C GLY A 234 17.79 21.30 21.19
N LYS A 235 18.02 22.61 21.26
CA LYS A 235 17.59 23.48 22.38
C LYS A 235 17.02 24.79 21.86
N SER A 236 16.03 25.34 22.57
CA SER A 236 15.46 26.68 22.33
C SER A 236 15.12 26.94 20.87
N CYS A 237 14.45 25.99 20.23
CA CYS A 237 14.22 26.04 18.80
C CYS A 237 12.93 25.33 18.41
N ARG A 238 12.37 25.72 17.27
CA ARG A 238 11.08 25.24 16.77
C ARG A 238 11.22 24.83 15.31
N GLY A 239 10.59 23.71 14.96
CA GLY A 239 10.53 23.21 13.59
C GLY A 239 9.23 22.49 13.34
N THR A 240 8.88 22.32 12.06
CA THR A 240 7.66 21.60 11.68
C THR A 240 8.04 20.28 10.99
N ILE A 241 7.27 19.25 11.27
CA ILE A 241 7.32 17.96 10.58
C ILE A 241 5.91 17.69 10.08
N ASP A 242 5.80 17.47 8.78
CA ASP A 242 4.55 17.11 8.14
C ASP A 242 4.51 15.60 7.95
N ILE A 243 3.38 15.00 8.30
CA ILE A 243 3.02 13.64 7.96
C ILE A 243 1.84 13.72 7.01
N LEU A 244 2.05 13.29 5.77
CA LEU A 244 1.03 13.19 4.74
C LEU A 244 0.60 11.74 4.62
N LEU A 245 -0.71 11.49 4.67
CA LEU A 245 -1.33 10.20 4.40
C LEU A 245 -2.27 10.33 3.21
N ALA A 246 -2.23 9.39 2.28
CA ALA A 246 -3.23 9.24 1.22
C ALA A 246 -3.53 7.77 0.99
N ASP A 247 -4.70 7.48 0.42
CA ASP A 247 -5.14 6.11 0.19
C ASP A 247 -4.26 5.45 -0.90
N LYS A 248 -3.68 4.30 -0.60
CA LYS A 248 -2.79 3.61 -1.55
C LYS A 248 -3.51 3.13 -2.81
N ALA A 249 -4.84 2.96 -2.73
CA ALA A 249 -5.68 2.66 -3.89
C ALA A 249 -5.60 3.75 -4.97
N ASP A 250 -5.37 5.00 -4.57
CA ASP A 250 -5.24 6.14 -5.49
C ASP A 250 -3.83 6.25 -6.11
N VAL A 251 -2.90 5.39 -5.69
CA VAL A 251 -1.52 5.35 -6.21
C VAL A 251 -1.46 4.50 -7.47
N ASN A 252 -1.76 5.12 -8.60
CA ASN A 252 -1.79 4.47 -9.91
C ASN A 252 -1.30 5.42 -11.02
N VAL A 253 -1.06 4.84 -12.20
CA VAL A 253 -0.54 5.59 -13.36
C VAL A 253 -1.52 6.65 -13.85
N SER A 254 -2.83 6.42 -13.73
CA SER A 254 -3.86 7.39 -14.13
C SER A 254 -3.83 8.65 -13.27
N ASN A 255 -3.51 8.50 -11.99
CA ASN A 255 -3.37 9.60 -11.03
C ASN A 255 -1.95 10.20 -11.01
N LYS A 256 -1.03 9.75 -11.87
CA LYS A 256 0.31 10.32 -11.95
C LYS A 256 0.23 11.81 -12.32
N ASP A 257 1.00 12.63 -11.62
CA ASP A 257 1.07 14.09 -11.79
C ASP A 257 -0.28 14.80 -11.51
N HIS A 258 -1.23 14.08 -10.91
CA HIS A 258 -2.51 14.60 -10.44
C HIS A 258 -2.53 14.68 -8.91
N ARG A 259 -3.47 15.47 -8.40
CA ARG A 259 -3.69 15.65 -6.98
C ARG A 259 -4.71 14.65 -6.47
N ILE A 260 -4.31 13.82 -5.50
CA ILE A 260 -5.16 12.86 -4.81
C ILE A 260 -5.54 13.38 -3.43
N ASP A 261 -6.67 12.91 -2.89
CA ASP A 261 -7.11 13.32 -1.56
C ASP A 261 -6.12 12.80 -0.50
N ALA A 262 -5.76 13.67 0.43
CA ALA A 262 -4.76 13.40 1.44
C ALA A 262 -5.13 14.07 2.76
N THR A 263 -4.57 13.57 3.84
CA THR A 263 -4.67 14.18 5.16
C THR A 263 -3.26 14.55 5.61
N LYS A 264 -3.10 15.81 6.00
CA LYS A 264 -1.84 16.38 6.48
C LYS A 264 -1.93 16.57 7.99
N PHE A 265 -1.03 15.92 8.70
CA PHE A 265 -0.76 16.19 10.11
C PHE A 265 0.50 17.06 10.20
N SER A 266 0.36 18.27 10.71
CA SER A 266 1.50 19.17 10.92
C SER A 266 1.89 19.12 12.39
N LEU A 267 3.08 18.61 12.67
CA LEU A 267 3.64 18.51 14.01
C LEU A 267 4.64 19.64 14.20
N THR A 268 4.29 20.63 15.00
CA THR A 268 5.30 21.58 15.48
C THR A 268 6.06 20.93 16.64
N VAL A 269 7.36 20.74 16.46
CA VAL A 269 8.29 20.35 17.50
C VAL A 269 8.86 21.59 18.16
N ILE A 270 8.71 21.71 19.48
CA ILE A 270 9.22 22.84 20.27
C ILE A 270 10.21 22.29 21.29
N TYR A 271 11.47 22.70 21.20
CA TYR A 271 12.50 22.37 22.19
C TYR A 271 12.62 23.48 23.22
N ASP A 272 12.51 23.11 24.50
CA ASP A 272 12.83 24.00 25.60
C ASP A 272 14.36 24.23 25.75
N ALA A 273 14.75 25.00 26.76
CA ALA A 273 16.16 25.27 27.05
C ALA A 273 16.94 24.02 27.52
N ASN A 274 16.24 23.00 28.03
CA ASN A 274 16.81 21.74 28.49
C ASN A 274 16.91 20.69 27.37
N GLY A 275 16.33 20.98 26.20
CA GLY A 275 16.29 20.08 25.05
C GLY A 275 15.17 19.05 25.12
N LYS A 276 14.16 19.27 25.97
CA LYS A 276 12.93 18.47 25.96
C LYS A 276 12.02 18.97 24.83
N ALA A 277 11.57 18.05 23.99
CA ALA A 277 10.62 18.37 22.93
C ALA A 277 9.17 18.25 23.42
N THR A 278 8.33 19.17 22.97
CA THR A 278 6.87 19.06 22.98
C THR A 278 6.33 19.15 21.56
N PHE A 279 5.13 18.60 21.35
CA PHE A 279 4.48 18.56 20.04
C PHE A 279 3.14 19.30 20.09
N GLU A 280 2.97 20.27 19.22
CA GLU A 280 1.66 20.81 18.84
C GLU A 280 1.25 20.14 17.53
N THR A 281 0.02 19.65 17.42
CA THR A 281 -0.46 18.93 16.23
C THR A 281 -1.68 19.61 15.65
N SER A 282 -1.68 19.82 14.34
CA SER A 282 -2.87 20.16 13.57
C SER A 282 -3.13 19.12 12.49
N GLU A 283 -4.40 18.87 12.20
CA GLU A 283 -4.85 18.03 11.09
C GLU A 283 -5.52 18.91 10.03
N THR A 284 -5.28 18.62 8.76
CA THR A 284 -5.95 19.29 7.65
C THR A 284 -6.20 18.31 6.51
N GLN A 285 -7.46 18.23 6.08
CA GLN A 285 -7.84 17.53 4.85
C GLN A 285 -7.38 18.38 3.65
N THR A 286 -6.67 17.77 2.71
CA THR A 286 -5.99 18.47 1.62
C THR A 286 -5.90 17.58 0.37
N LYS A 287 -5.23 18.05 -0.68
CA LYS A 287 -4.82 17.20 -1.79
C LYS A 287 -3.30 17.23 -1.96
N ALA A 288 -2.70 16.07 -2.14
CA ALA A 288 -1.27 15.93 -2.41
C ALA A 288 -1.03 15.56 -3.87
N LEU A 289 -0.02 16.13 -4.49
CA LEU A 289 0.44 15.75 -5.82
C LEU A 289 1.10 14.36 -5.75
N LEU A 290 0.65 13.43 -6.58
CA LEU A 290 1.24 12.10 -6.71
C LEU A 290 2.29 12.09 -7.83
N GLU A 291 3.54 11.83 -7.49
CA GLU A 291 4.66 11.82 -8.45
C GLU A 291 5.47 10.52 -8.38
N VAL A 292 6.29 10.27 -9.40
CA VAL A 292 7.27 9.18 -9.41
C VAL A 292 8.66 9.75 -9.18
N LYS A 293 9.24 9.49 -7.99
CA LYS A 293 10.60 9.89 -7.66
C LYS A 293 11.60 9.06 -8.47
N ASN A 294 12.73 9.67 -8.83
CA ASN A 294 13.80 9.08 -9.64
C ASN A 294 13.42 8.64 -11.07
N GLU A 295 12.30 9.12 -11.62
CA GLU A 295 11.87 8.73 -12.96
C GLU A 295 12.94 8.99 -14.04
N LYS A 296 13.62 10.14 -13.95
CA LYS A 296 14.67 10.60 -14.87
C LYS A 296 16.10 10.17 -14.45
N ASN A 297 16.25 9.40 -13.37
CA ASN A 297 17.55 9.00 -12.82
C ASN A 297 17.85 7.53 -13.14
N PRO A 298 18.54 7.23 -14.25
CA PRO A 298 18.91 5.85 -14.58
C PRO A 298 19.78 5.24 -13.47
N GLY A 299 19.46 4.00 -13.09
CA GLY A 299 20.15 3.27 -12.01
C GLY A 299 19.60 3.49 -10.59
N LYS A 300 18.68 4.45 -10.38
CA LYS A 300 17.97 4.60 -9.10
C LYS A 300 16.61 3.94 -9.11
N ASN A 301 16.19 3.41 -7.96
CA ASN A 301 14.86 2.86 -7.81
C ASN A 301 13.81 3.96 -7.93
N LYS A 302 12.85 3.71 -8.83
CA LYS A 302 11.65 4.53 -9.00
C LYS A 302 10.60 4.11 -8.00
N TYR A 303 9.93 5.08 -7.39
CA TYR A 303 8.89 4.84 -6.40
C TYR A 303 7.91 6.02 -6.36
N TRP A 304 6.68 5.76 -5.92
CA TRP A 304 5.64 6.78 -5.78
C TRP A 304 5.87 7.65 -4.55
N VAL A 305 5.55 8.92 -4.66
CA VAL A 305 5.71 9.87 -3.56
C VAL A 305 4.59 10.90 -3.56
N LEU A 306 4.21 11.34 -2.36
CA LEU A 306 3.32 12.48 -2.15
C LEU A 306 4.15 13.76 -2.07
N ASN A 307 3.79 14.80 -2.81
CA ASN A 307 4.44 16.10 -2.80
C ASN A 307 3.41 17.23 -2.88
N GLY A 308 3.87 18.48 -2.71
CA GLY A 308 3.11 19.69 -3.07
C GLY A 308 1.69 19.75 -2.53
N VAL A 309 1.53 20.10 -1.26
CA VAL A 309 0.21 20.24 -0.59
C VAL A 309 -0.48 21.54 -1.01
N LYS A 310 -1.82 21.56 -1.15
CA LYS A 310 -2.62 22.77 -1.43
C LYS A 310 -3.97 22.70 -0.74
#